data_AF-A0A1Q8BKV9-F1
#
_entry.id   AF-A0A1Q8BKV9-F1
#
_cell.length_a   1.000
_cell.length_b   1.000
_cell.length_c   1.000
_cell.angle_alpha   90.00
_cell.angle_beta   90.00
_cell.angle_gamma   90.00
#
_symmetry.space_group_name_H-M   'P 1'
#
loop_
_entity.id
_entity.type
_entity.pdbx_description
1 polymer ?
#
loop_
_entity_poly.entity_id
_entity_poly.type
_entity_poly.pdbx_seq_one_letter_code
_entity_poly.pdbx_strand_id
1 'polypeptide(L)'
;MFNESDYTNGIDLPAWDCRSDAMTKKIGILFLSSNPKPTGRILVDEEAREISEKLEEGPYRNRFELHKHVAVRPTDLQRLLLKYQPQIVHFSGHGSKHQRIILGGSHGRHKTVDQQGLANVFALYSNHVRLVLLNACFTDTQARSIAKVVNYSIGTGKAIGDKAGVAFAGAFYRALGFGKSVREAFESARAELALTKIPRARGIELFVRKGLDGKDSFPRTHKDRNTSRRASDADLVLSAETRFKSQITILKPFSKPLLLEVRSKVGLQARFAQATTHARHGGIVLGDCGTMHYK
;
A
#
# COMPACT_ATOMS: atom_id res chain seq x y z
N MET A 1 23.88 69.09 -22.80
CA MET A 1 22.46 69.19 -22.37
C MET A 1 21.66 68.34 -23.32
N PHE A 2 21.27 67.13 -22.90
CA PHE A 2 19.97 66.47 -23.06
C PHE A 2 20.07 65.10 -22.37
N ASN A 3 18.98 64.74 -21.68
CA ASN A 3 18.94 63.99 -20.43
C ASN A 3 19.19 62.47 -20.52
N GLU A 4 19.76 61.95 -19.43
CA GLU A 4 19.51 60.62 -18.87
C GLU A 4 18.08 60.54 -18.32
N SER A 5 17.23 59.69 -18.89
CA SER A 5 16.17 58.96 -18.21
C SER A 5 15.50 58.01 -19.21
N ASP A 6 15.16 56.80 -18.75
CA ASP A 6 14.27 55.82 -19.39
C ASP A 6 14.91 54.70 -20.22
N TYR A 7 15.73 53.87 -19.57
CA TYR A 7 15.82 52.44 -19.90
C TYR A 7 15.99 51.59 -18.63
N THR A 8 14.98 51.58 -17.76
CA THR A 8 14.78 50.53 -16.75
C THR A 8 13.46 49.83 -16.99
N ASN A 9 13.40 48.98 -18.00
CA ASN A 9 12.35 47.97 -18.10
C ASN A 9 12.92 46.67 -17.54
N GLY A 10 12.67 46.47 -16.24
CA GLY A 10 12.81 45.19 -15.58
C GLY A 10 11.92 44.17 -16.28
N ILE A 11 12.54 43.19 -16.92
CA ILE A 11 11.85 41.95 -17.27
C ILE A 11 11.85 41.16 -15.97
N ASP A 12 10.73 41.25 -15.24
CA ASP A 12 10.37 40.27 -14.21
C ASP A 12 10.22 38.91 -14.90
N LEU A 13 11.33 38.20 -15.04
CA LEU A 13 11.32 36.78 -15.35
C LEU A 13 10.62 36.10 -14.17
N PRO A 14 9.50 35.38 -14.38
CA PRO A 14 8.91 34.62 -13.30
C PRO A 14 10.01 33.68 -12.80
N ALA A 15 10.32 33.77 -11.51
CA ALA A 15 11.08 32.74 -10.82
C ALA A 15 10.30 31.44 -11.01
N TRP A 16 10.66 30.70 -12.06
CA TRP A 16 10.24 29.33 -12.27
C TRP A 16 10.79 28.59 -11.06
N ASP A 17 9.92 28.42 -10.06
CA ASP A 17 10.19 27.61 -8.90
C ASP A 17 10.70 26.26 -9.39
N CYS A 18 12.00 26.03 -9.27
CA CYS A 18 12.67 24.79 -9.67
C CYS A 18 12.22 23.61 -8.82
N ARG A 19 11.31 23.80 -7.86
CA ARG A 19 10.42 22.75 -7.36
C ARG A 19 9.37 22.42 -8.43
N SER A 20 9.87 22.16 -9.65
CA SER A 20 9.27 21.23 -10.58
C SER A 20 8.61 20.12 -9.76
N ASP A 21 7.29 20.10 -9.87
CA ASP A 21 6.42 18.99 -9.55
C ASP A 21 7.20 17.71 -9.85
N ALA A 22 7.82 17.14 -8.82
CA ALA A 22 8.63 15.95 -8.94
C ALA A 22 7.63 14.82 -9.16
N MET A 23 7.13 14.74 -10.40
CA MET A 23 6.10 13.86 -10.97
C MET A 23 5.62 12.86 -9.94
N THR A 24 4.77 13.32 -9.00
CA THR A 24 4.40 12.43 -7.90
C THR A 24 3.55 11.33 -8.52
N LYS A 25 4.14 10.13 -8.66
CA LYS A 25 3.47 8.98 -9.29
C LYS A 25 2.06 8.87 -8.70
N LYS A 26 1.05 8.99 -9.56
CA LYS A 26 -0.36 8.85 -9.18
C LYS A 26 -0.58 7.47 -8.58
N ILE A 27 -1.55 7.38 -7.67
CA ILE A 27 -2.05 6.12 -7.17
C ILE A 27 -2.95 5.51 -8.25
N GLY A 28 -2.44 4.45 -8.88
CA GLY A 28 -3.23 3.61 -9.76
C GLY A 28 -4.22 2.77 -8.98
N ILE A 29 -5.49 2.91 -9.34
CA ILE A 29 -6.60 2.03 -8.95
C ILE A 29 -6.92 1.16 -10.17
N LEU A 30 -6.74 -0.15 -10.03
CA LEU A 30 -7.18 -1.11 -11.03
C LEU A 30 -8.55 -1.65 -10.60
N PHE A 31 -9.60 -1.18 -11.26
CA PHE A 31 -10.96 -1.66 -11.09
C PHE A 31 -11.23 -2.80 -12.06
N LEU A 32 -11.57 -3.96 -11.52
CA LEU A 32 -11.82 -5.21 -12.23
C LEU A 32 -13.26 -5.63 -11.98
N SER A 33 -14.08 -5.69 -13.03
CA SER A 33 -15.44 -6.21 -12.92
C SER A 33 -15.64 -7.54 -13.63
N SER A 34 -16.45 -8.40 -13.03
CA SER A 34 -16.88 -9.67 -13.62
C SER A 34 -18.35 -9.95 -13.31
N ASN A 35 -19.17 -9.95 -14.37
CA ASN A 35 -20.58 -10.33 -14.31
C ASN A 35 -20.93 -11.26 -15.49
N PRO A 36 -20.50 -12.54 -15.46
CA PRO A 36 -20.71 -13.48 -16.57
C PRO A 36 -22.20 -13.73 -16.84
N LYS A 37 -22.58 -13.96 -18.11
CA LYS A 37 -24.00 -14.18 -18.48
C LYS A 37 -24.77 -15.22 -17.63
N PRO A 38 -24.18 -16.35 -17.20
CA PRO A 38 -24.88 -17.34 -16.39
C PRO A 38 -25.15 -16.91 -14.94
N THR A 39 -24.68 -15.75 -14.48
CA THR A 39 -24.91 -15.25 -13.12
C THR A 39 -26.03 -14.22 -13.08
N GLY A 40 -26.58 -13.97 -11.87
CA GLY A 40 -27.52 -12.86 -11.68
C GLY A 40 -26.87 -11.53 -12.02
N ARG A 41 -27.65 -10.54 -12.47
CA ARG A 41 -27.12 -9.19 -12.72
C ARG A 41 -26.78 -8.53 -11.37
N ILE A 42 -25.64 -7.83 -11.35
CA ILE A 42 -25.18 -7.01 -10.24
C ILE A 42 -24.71 -5.66 -10.78
N LEU A 43 -24.68 -4.65 -9.93
CA LEU A 43 -24.49 -3.24 -10.27
C LEU A 43 -23.01 -2.84 -10.45
N VAL A 44 -22.20 -3.66 -11.13
CA VAL A 44 -20.75 -3.41 -11.29
C VAL A 44 -20.43 -2.11 -12.02
N ASP A 45 -21.27 -1.71 -12.97
CA ASP A 45 -21.08 -0.48 -13.75
C ASP A 45 -21.45 0.76 -12.93
N GLU A 46 -22.52 0.67 -12.14
CA GLU A 46 -22.89 1.72 -11.18
C GLU A 46 -21.81 1.88 -10.11
N GLU A 47 -21.24 0.78 -9.61
CA GLU A 47 -20.12 0.84 -8.69
C GLU A 47 -18.91 1.56 -9.28
N ALA A 48 -18.53 1.24 -10.53
CA ALA A 48 -17.42 1.91 -11.21
C ALA A 48 -17.67 3.42 -11.39
N ARG A 49 -18.93 3.80 -11.67
CA ARG A 49 -19.36 5.19 -11.78
C ARG A 49 -19.28 5.89 -10.43
N GLU A 50 -19.87 5.30 -9.40
CA GLU A 50 -19.89 5.82 -8.02
C GLU A 50 -18.47 6.07 -7.50
N ILE A 51 -17.55 5.12 -7.70
CA ILE A 51 -16.14 5.29 -7.32
C ILE A 51 -15.52 6.51 -8.01
N SER A 52 -15.81 6.70 -9.30
CA SER A 52 -15.26 7.82 -10.07
C SER A 52 -15.81 9.15 -9.53
N GLU A 53 -17.13 9.26 -9.40
CA GLU A 53 -17.79 10.47 -8.92
C GLU A 53 -17.33 10.83 -7.49
N LYS A 54 -17.23 9.85 -6.59
CA LYS A 54 -16.85 10.09 -5.20
C LYS A 54 -15.36 10.40 -5.00
N LEU A 55 -14.48 9.94 -5.88
CA LEU A 55 -13.07 10.36 -5.88
C LEU A 55 -12.92 11.84 -6.23
N GLU A 56 -13.72 12.35 -7.18
CA GLU A 56 -13.65 13.74 -7.65
C GLU A 56 -14.08 14.76 -6.59
N GLU A 57 -14.84 14.36 -5.58
CA GLU A 57 -15.25 15.23 -4.47
C GLU A 57 -14.05 15.63 -3.57
N GLY A 58 -12.96 14.86 -3.59
CA GLY A 58 -11.83 15.04 -2.69
C GLY A 58 -10.79 16.08 -3.16
N PRO A 59 -10.14 16.80 -2.24
CA PRO A 59 -9.03 17.71 -2.59
C PRO A 59 -7.81 16.99 -3.18
N TYR A 60 -7.65 15.68 -2.92
CA TYR A 60 -6.54 14.88 -3.44
C TYR A 60 -6.90 14.06 -4.69
N ARG A 61 -8.03 14.35 -5.37
CA ARG A 61 -8.50 13.62 -6.57
C ARG A 61 -7.43 13.45 -7.65
N ASN A 62 -6.63 14.50 -7.91
CA ASN A 62 -5.57 14.49 -8.93
C ASN A 62 -4.42 13.51 -8.63
N ARG A 63 -4.36 12.97 -7.40
CA ARG A 63 -3.37 11.95 -7.01
C ARG A 63 -3.81 10.53 -7.33
N PHE A 64 -5.03 10.31 -7.81
CA PHE A 64 -5.55 9.01 -8.19
C PHE A 64 -5.70 8.88 -9.70
N GLU A 65 -5.58 7.65 -10.19
CA GLU A 65 -5.86 7.29 -11.57
C GLU A 65 -6.63 5.97 -11.60
N LEU A 66 -7.80 5.95 -12.25
CA LEU A 66 -8.70 4.80 -12.25
C LEU A 66 -8.67 4.09 -13.61
N HIS A 67 -8.16 2.85 -13.62
CA HIS A 67 -8.15 1.97 -14.78
C HIS A 67 -9.26 0.92 -14.66
N LYS A 68 -10.30 1.05 -15.48
CA LYS A 68 -11.47 0.16 -15.48
C LYS A 68 -11.30 -0.96 -16.51
N HIS A 69 -11.45 -2.21 -16.08
CA HIS A 69 -11.50 -3.38 -16.95
C HIS A 69 -12.71 -4.23 -16.60
N VAL A 70 -13.54 -4.50 -17.60
CA VAL A 70 -14.79 -5.26 -17.44
C VAL A 70 -14.65 -6.67 -18.02
N ALA A 71 -15.59 -7.54 -17.68
CA ALA A 71 -15.63 -8.94 -18.15
C ALA A 71 -14.32 -9.71 -17.91
N VAL A 72 -13.67 -9.44 -16.77
CA VAL A 72 -12.33 -9.92 -16.42
C VAL A 72 -12.31 -11.45 -16.34
N ARG A 73 -11.30 -12.04 -16.97
CA ARG A 73 -10.98 -13.48 -16.93
C ARG A 73 -9.77 -13.74 -16.03
N PRO A 74 -9.55 -14.99 -15.57
CA PRO A 74 -8.37 -15.30 -14.75
C PRO A 74 -7.04 -14.90 -15.40
N THR A 75 -6.93 -15.03 -16.74
CA THR A 75 -5.73 -14.66 -17.50
C THR A 75 -5.48 -13.14 -17.56
N ASP A 76 -6.51 -12.32 -17.31
CA ASP A 76 -6.36 -10.87 -17.31
C ASP A 76 -5.73 -10.36 -16.02
N LEU A 77 -5.89 -11.06 -14.90
CA LEU A 77 -5.42 -10.59 -13.59
C LEU A 77 -3.93 -10.25 -13.61
N GLN A 78 -3.07 -11.20 -13.98
CA GLN A 78 -1.63 -10.96 -14.00
C GLN A 78 -1.23 -9.95 -15.08
N ARG A 79 -1.82 -10.04 -16.27
CA ARG A 79 -1.55 -9.12 -17.39
C ARG A 79 -1.84 -7.66 -17.00
N LEU A 80 -2.96 -7.42 -16.34
CA LEU A 80 -3.36 -6.07 -15.91
C LEU A 80 -2.53 -5.57 -14.73
N LEU A 81 -2.16 -6.44 -13.78
CA LEU A 81 -1.24 -6.09 -12.69
C LEU A 81 0.14 -5.67 -13.21
N LEU A 82 0.68 -6.41 -14.19
CA LEU A 82 1.94 -6.07 -14.86
C LEU A 82 1.84 -4.75 -15.64
N LYS A 83 0.76 -4.57 -16.41
CA LYS A 83 0.57 -3.39 -17.25
C LYS A 83 0.45 -2.10 -16.45
N TYR A 84 -0.35 -2.11 -15.38
CA TYR A 84 -0.72 -0.88 -14.67
C TYR A 84 0.07 -0.65 -13.37
N GLN A 85 0.71 -1.70 -12.82
CA GLN A 85 1.39 -1.65 -11.51
C GLN A 85 0.60 -0.87 -10.44
N PRO A 86 -0.68 -1.23 -10.20
CA PRO A 86 -1.56 -0.43 -9.37
C PRO A 86 -1.20 -0.53 -7.89
N GLN A 87 -1.60 0.48 -7.11
CA GLN A 87 -1.51 0.47 -5.65
C GLN A 87 -2.80 -0.06 -5.02
N ILE A 88 -3.94 0.13 -5.68
CA ILE A 88 -5.23 -0.42 -5.25
C ILE A 88 -5.73 -1.37 -6.34
N VAL A 89 -6.13 -2.58 -5.96
CA VAL A 89 -6.96 -3.44 -6.80
C VAL A 89 -8.35 -3.51 -6.18
N HIS A 90 -9.35 -3.20 -6.98
CA HIS A 90 -10.75 -3.33 -6.60
C HIS A 90 -11.41 -4.33 -7.52
N PHE A 91 -11.93 -5.41 -6.95
CA PHE A 91 -12.71 -6.39 -7.65
C PHE A 91 -14.19 -6.23 -7.31
N SER A 92 -15.03 -6.05 -8.33
CA SER A 92 -16.48 -6.03 -8.22
C SER A 92 -17.06 -7.22 -9.00
N GLY A 93 -17.79 -8.10 -8.34
CA GLY A 93 -18.26 -9.30 -8.99
C GLY A 93 -19.02 -10.27 -8.10
N HIS A 94 -19.20 -11.46 -8.63
CA HIS A 94 -19.84 -12.54 -7.88
C HIS A 94 -18.85 -13.32 -7.02
N GLY A 95 -19.35 -13.79 -5.89
CA GLY A 95 -18.68 -14.74 -5.03
C GLY A 95 -19.62 -15.90 -4.70
N SER A 96 -19.06 -17.02 -4.28
CA SER A 96 -19.80 -18.25 -3.99
C SER A 96 -19.65 -18.65 -2.54
N LYS A 97 -20.63 -19.39 -2.00
CA LYS A 97 -20.57 -19.97 -0.65
C LYS A 97 -19.37 -20.90 -0.43
N HIS A 98 -18.76 -21.40 -1.52
CA HIS A 98 -17.52 -22.17 -1.49
C HIS A 98 -16.25 -21.29 -1.39
N GLN A 99 -16.38 -20.01 -1.04
CA GLN A 99 -15.27 -19.07 -0.87
C GLN A 99 -14.41 -18.97 -2.14
N ARG A 100 -15.09 -18.74 -3.27
CA ARG A 100 -14.47 -18.48 -4.57
C ARG A 100 -15.07 -17.25 -5.22
N ILE A 101 -14.25 -16.44 -5.87
CA ILE A 101 -14.72 -15.37 -6.75
C ILE A 101 -15.05 -15.95 -8.14
N ILE A 102 -15.96 -15.33 -8.86
CA ILE A 102 -16.42 -15.79 -10.18
C ILE A 102 -15.96 -14.82 -11.26
N LEU A 103 -15.19 -15.34 -12.21
CA LEU A 103 -14.61 -14.62 -13.34
C LEU A 103 -15.20 -15.10 -14.68
N GLY A 104 -15.01 -14.31 -15.73
CA GLY A 104 -15.34 -14.72 -17.09
C GLY A 104 -14.51 -15.93 -17.53
N GLY A 105 -15.13 -16.83 -18.29
CA GLY A 105 -14.50 -17.99 -18.91
C GLY A 105 -14.74 -18.04 -20.42
N SER A 106 -14.23 -19.09 -21.05
CA SER A 106 -14.41 -19.32 -22.49
C SER A 106 -15.82 -19.85 -22.79
N HIS A 107 -16.33 -19.57 -23.99
CA HIS A 107 -17.62 -20.07 -24.47
C HIS A 107 -18.81 -19.69 -23.58
N GLY A 108 -18.82 -18.47 -23.04
CA GLY A 108 -19.92 -17.98 -22.20
C GLY A 108 -20.02 -18.62 -20.81
N ARG A 109 -19.09 -19.51 -20.44
CA ARG A 109 -19.00 -20.09 -19.10
C ARG A 109 -18.29 -19.16 -18.14
N HIS A 110 -18.49 -19.37 -16.84
CA HIS A 110 -17.71 -18.72 -15.79
C HIS A 110 -16.56 -19.63 -15.33
N LYS A 111 -15.56 -19.03 -14.68
CA LYS A 111 -14.50 -19.74 -13.94
C LYS A 111 -14.48 -19.25 -12.51
N THR A 112 -14.05 -20.10 -11.57
CA THR A 112 -13.95 -19.73 -10.16
C THR A 112 -12.50 -19.74 -9.69
N VAL A 113 -12.13 -18.76 -8.88
CA VAL A 113 -10.78 -18.63 -8.31
C VAL A 113 -10.86 -18.68 -6.79
N ASP A 114 -10.05 -19.52 -6.17
CA ASP A 114 -9.95 -19.66 -4.71
C ASP A 114 -9.00 -18.65 -4.08
N GLN A 115 -8.97 -18.69 -2.74
CA GLN A 115 -8.02 -17.96 -1.92
C GLN A 115 -6.55 -18.19 -2.32
N GLN A 116 -6.15 -19.42 -2.68
CA GLN A 116 -4.75 -19.74 -2.88
C GLN A 116 -4.26 -19.14 -4.20
N GLY A 117 -5.07 -19.25 -5.26
CA GLY A 117 -4.80 -18.62 -6.53
C GLY A 117 -4.66 -17.10 -6.39
N LEU A 118 -5.58 -16.44 -5.67
CA LEU A 118 -5.51 -15.00 -5.43
C LEU A 118 -4.29 -14.60 -4.58
N ALA A 119 -4.03 -15.31 -3.47
CA ALA A 119 -2.91 -15.01 -2.60
C ALA A 119 -1.57 -15.17 -3.33
N ASN A 120 -1.41 -16.21 -4.15
CA ASN A 120 -0.22 -16.42 -4.97
C ASN A 120 0.00 -15.28 -5.96
N VAL A 121 -1.06 -14.85 -6.65
CA VAL A 121 -0.98 -13.70 -7.57
C VAL A 121 -0.55 -12.46 -6.82
N PHE A 122 -1.23 -12.08 -5.73
CA PHE A 122 -0.92 -10.85 -5.02
C PHE A 122 0.43 -10.88 -4.28
N ALA A 123 0.94 -12.05 -3.92
CA ALA A 123 2.30 -12.19 -3.38
C ALA A 123 3.38 -11.77 -4.39
N LEU A 124 3.17 -12.02 -5.68
CA LEU A 124 4.12 -11.63 -6.74
C LEU A 124 4.15 -10.11 -6.96
N TYR A 125 3.07 -9.41 -6.64
CA TYR A 125 2.86 -7.99 -6.94
C TYR A 125 2.75 -7.11 -5.69
N SER A 126 3.12 -7.65 -4.52
CA SER A 126 3.01 -6.95 -3.22
C SER A 126 4.00 -5.78 -3.08
N ASN A 127 4.95 -5.65 -3.99
CA ASN A 127 5.87 -4.51 -4.06
C ASN A 127 5.17 -3.21 -4.49
N HIS A 128 4.08 -3.31 -5.28
CA HIS A 128 3.29 -2.14 -5.68
C HIS A 128 1.84 -2.19 -5.20
N VAL A 129 1.20 -3.37 -5.11
CA VAL A 129 -0.17 -3.49 -4.58
C VAL A 129 -0.16 -3.34 -3.07
N ARG A 130 -0.90 -2.35 -2.55
CA ARG A 130 -1.02 -2.05 -1.12
C ARG A 130 -2.40 -2.37 -0.56
N LEU A 131 -3.44 -2.28 -1.39
CA LEU A 131 -4.81 -2.55 -0.98
C LEU A 131 -5.52 -3.42 -2.01
N VAL A 132 -6.21 -4.46 -1.54
CA VAL A 132 -7.13 -5.26 -2.35
C VAL A 132 -8.53 -5.21 -1.76
N LEU A 133 -9.50 -4.69 -2.49
CA LEU A 133 -10.92 -4.68 -2.10
C LEU A 133 -11.66 -5.73 -2.93
N LEU A 134 -12.21 -6.75 -2.28
CA LEU A 134 -13.02 -7.80 -2.90
C LEU A 134 -14.51 -7.56 -2.63
N ASN A 135 -15.16 -6.75 -3.46
CA ASN A 135 -16.60 -6.56 -3.41
C ASN A 135 -17.32 -7.71 -4.13
N ALA A 136 -17.42 -8.82 -3.41
CA ALA A 136 -18.16 -10.00 -3.79
C ALA A 136 -18.56 -10.75 -2.50
N CYS A 137 -19.61 -11.55 -2.56
CA CYS A 137 -20.11 -12.31 -1.40
C CYS A 137 -19.11 -13.40 -0.96
N PHE A 138 -18.94 -13.60 0.35
CA PHE A 138 -18.11 -14.70 0.93
C PHE A 138 -16.64 -14.66 0.47
N THR A 139 -16.03 -13.47 0.57
CA THR A 139 -14.63 -13.19 0.21
C THR A 139 -13.69 -12.95 1.39
N ASP A 140 -14.17 -13.05 2.63
CA ASP A 140 -13.38 -12.86 3.85
C ASP A 140 -12.16 -13.78 3.93
N THR A 141 -12.29 -15.02 3.50
CA THR A 141 -11.22 -16.03 3.57
C THR A 141 -10.12 -15.76 2.55
N GLN A 142 -10.49 -15.27 1.37
CA GLN A 142 -9.59 -14.78 0.33
C GLN A 142 -8.90 -13.49 0.81
N ALA A 143 -9.65 -12.53 1.35
CA ALA A 143 -9.10 -11.29 1.88
C ALA A 143 -8.08 -11.57 3.00
N ARG A 144 -8.44 -12.41 3.99
CA ARG A 144 -7.52 -12.84 5.06
C ARG A 144 -6.22 -13.46 4.51
N SER A 145 -6.31 -14.25 3.45
CA SER A 145 -5.14 -14.85 2.80
C SER A 145 -4.29 -13.80 2.08
N ILE A 146 -4.92 -12.82 1.41
CA ILE A 146 -4.24 -11.70 0.75
C ILE A 146 -3.54 -10.79 1.78
N ALA A 147 -4.16 -10.52 2.93
CA ALA A 147 -3.56 -9.72 4.00
C ALA A 147 -2.29 -10.33 4.60
N LYS A 148 -1.95 -11.60 4.31
CA LYS A 148 -0.65 -12.17 4.68
C LYS A 148 0.49 -11.58 3.85
N VAL A 149 0.21 -11.08 2.65
CA VAL A 149 1.22 -10.63 1.68
C VAL A 149 1.06 -9.16 1.27
N VAL A 150 -0.18 -8.66 1.19
CA VAL A 150 -0.50 -7.24 0.91
C VAL A 150 -0.85 -6.51 2.21
N ASN A 151 -0.54 -5.21 2.29
CA ASN A 151 -0.75 -4.40 3.50
C ASN A 151 -2.20 -4.42 4.00
N TYR A 152 -3.15 -4.25 3.07
CA TYR A 152 -4.57 -4.16 3.37
C TYR A 152 -5.39 -5.03 2.41
N SER A 153 -6.42 -5.66 2.95
CA SER A 153 -7.46 -6.24 2.12
C SER A 153 -8.82 -6.12 2.76
N ILE A 154 -9.85 -5.91 1.94
CA ILE A 154 -11.25 -5.83 2.38
C ILE A 154 -12.00 -6.96 1.68
N GLY A 155 -12.84 -7.68 2.43
CA GLY A 155 -13.71 -8.73 1.90
C GLY A 155 -15.02 -8.79 2.68
N THR A 156 -15.89 -9.74 2.32
CA THR A 156 -17.17 -9.93 2.98
C THR A 156 -17.33 -11.34 3.56
N GLY A 157 -17.73 -11.47 4.82
CA GLY A 157 -17.96 -12.78 5.46
C GLY A 157 -19.32 -13.41 5.15
N LYS A 158 -20.21 -12.66 4.50
CA LYS A 158 -21.56 -13.10 4.15
C LYS A 158 -22.07 -12.40 2.89
N ALA A 159 -23.29 -12.75 2.48
CA ALA A 159 -23.93 -12.08 1.36
C ALA A 159 -24.17 -10.59 1.65
N ILE A 160 -23.63 -9.73 0.79
CA ILE A 160 -23.88 -8.28 0.75
C ILE A 160 -24.96 -7.99 -0.31
N GLY A 161 -25.71 -6.91 -0.14
CA GLY A 161 -26.62 -6.42 -1.19
C GLY A 161 -25.90 -5.53 -2.19
N ASP A 162 -26.26 -5.60 -3.48
CA ASP A 162 -25.58 -4.84 -4.55
C ASP A 162 -25.50 -3.34 -4.26
N LYS A 163 -26.61 -2.72 -3.85
CA LYS A 163 -26.65 -1.30 -3.44
C LYS A 163 -25.74 -0.99 -2.25
N ALA A 164 -25.58 -1.94 -1.33
CA ALA A 164 -24.66 -1.79 -0.21
C ALA A 164 -23.19 -1.86 -0.64
N GLY A 165 -22.88 -2.70 -1.63
CA GLY A 165 -21.56 -2.73 -2.26
C GLY A 165 -21.22 -1.41 -2.95
N VAL A 166 -22.12 -0.91 -3.80
CA VAL A 166 -21.97 0.39 -4.49
C VAL A 166 -21.77 1.52 -3.48
N ALA A 167 -22.65 1.64 -2.49
CA ALA A 167 -22.57 2.70 -1.49
C ALA A 167 -21.32 2.61 -0.62
N PHE A 168 -20.91 1.39 -0.25
CA PHE A 168 -19.65 1.18 0.48
C PHE A 168 -18.45 1.65 -0.34
N ALA A 169 -18.37 1.27 -1.61
CA ALA A 169 -17.26 1.64 -2.48
C ALA A 169 -17.20 3.15 -2.68
N GLY A 170 -18.33 3.80 -2.99
CA GLY A 170 -18.41 5.26 -3.11
C GLY A 170 -17.90 5.97 -1.85
N ALA A 171 -18.46 5.62 -0.69
CA ALA A 171 -18.09 6.18 0.60
C ALA A 171 -16.60 5.97 0.94
N PHE A 172 -16.09 4.76 0.68
CA PHE A 172 -14.70 4.39 0.94
C PHE A 172 -13.74 5.23 0.08
N TYR A 173 -13.99 5.32 -1.22
CA TYR A 173 -13.14 6.08 -2.12
C TYR A 173 -13.28 7.60 -1.94
N ARG A 174 -14.45 8.10 -1.52
CA ARG A 174 -14.59 9.48 -1.06
C ARG A 174 -13.59 9.78 0.05
N ALA A 175 -13.61 8.99 1.12
CA ALA A 175 -12.70 9.20 2.24
C ALA A 175 -11.22 9.14 1.82
N LEU A 176 -10.84 8.24 0.90
CA LEU A 176 -9.51 8.22 0.30
C LEU A 176 -9.18 9.49 -0.50
N GLY A 177 -10.12 10.01 -1.29
CA GLY A 177 -10.00 11.29 -2.01
C GLY A 177 -9.81 12.49 -1.07
N PHE A 178 -10.30 12.38 0.17
CA PHE A 178 -10.06 13.34 1.27
C PHE A 178 -8.78 13.06 2.08
N GLY A 179 -7.94 12.13 1.64
CA GLY A 179 -6.62 11.87 2.22
C GLY A 179 -6.64 11.04 3.50
N LYS A 180 -7.74 10.35 3.78
CA LYS A 180 -7.84 9.45 4.93
C LYS A 180 -6.97 8.20 4.75
N SER A 181 -6.51 7.63 5.86
CA SER A 181 -5.89 6.30 5.86
C SER A 181 -6.90 5.23 5.42
N VAL A 182 -6.41 4.05 5.03
CA VAL A 182 -7.28 2.92 4.64
C VAL A 182 -8.25 2.55 5.78
N ARG A 183 -7.78 2.57 7.03
CA ARG A 183 -8.62 2.28 8.19
C ARG A 183 -9.69 3.33 8.40
N GLU A 184 -9.33 4.61 8.38
CA GLU A 184 -10.30 5.70 8.51
C GLU A 184 -11.33 5.67 7.38
N ALA A 185 -10.89 5.45 6.14
CA ALA A 185 -11.78 5.34 4.99
C ALA A 185 -12.77 4.17 5.12
N PHE A 186 -12.30 3.03 5.63
CA PHE A 186 -13.13 1.88 5.94
C PHE A 186 -14.19 2.20 7.01
N GLU A 187 -13.78 2.84 8.12
CA GLU A 187 -14.72 3.21 9.18
C GLU A 187 -15.70 4.32 8.75
N SER A 188 -15.25 5.29 7.94
CA SER A 188 -16.13 6.30 7.34
C SER A 188 -17.21 5.66 6.46
N ALA A 189 -16.84 4.70 5.62
CA ALA A 189 -17.80 3.98 4.78
C ALA A 189 -18.81 3.19 5.62
N ARG A 190 -18.36 2.52 6.69
CA ARG A 190 -19.25 1.81 7.61
C ARG A 190 -20.22 2.76 8.33
N ALA A 191 -19.73 3.92 8.77
CA ALA A 191 -20.55 4.92 9.43
C ALA A 191 -21.65 5.44 8.49
N GLU A 192 -21.33 5.72 7.22
CA GLU A 192 -22.29 6.17 6.23
C GLU A 192 -23.37 5.13 5.91
N LEU A 193 -22.98 3.86 5.74
CA LEU A 193 -23.94 2.76 5.55
C LEU A 193 -24.91 2.63 6.73
N ALA A 194 -24.44 2.87 7.95
CA ALA A 194 -25.26 2.85 9.16
C ALA A 194 -26.21 4.06 9.21
N LEU A 195 -25.71 5.27 8.92
CA LEU A 195 -26.49 6.51 8.90
C LEU A 195 -27.62 6.47 7.86
N THR A 196 -27.32 5.94 6.67
CA THR A 196 -28.27 5.82 5.56
C THR A 196 -29.17 4.59 5.67
N LYS A 197 -28.99 3.76 6.71
CA LYS A 197 -29.76 2.54 6.98
C LYS A 197 -29.82 1.60 5.77
N ILE A 198 -28.73 1.46 5.03
CA ILE A 198 -28.71 0.62 3.83
C ILE A 198 -28.89 -0.86 4.23
N PRO A 199 -29.87 -1.56 3.62
CA PRO A 199 -30.12 -2.96 3.93
C PRO A 199 -28.95 -3.84 3.45
N ARG A 200 -28.73 -4.95 4.15
CA ARG A 200 -27.69 -5.95 3.79
C ARG A 200 -26.27 -5.38 3.67
N ALA A 201 -25.95 -4.36 4.46
CA ALA A 201 -24.63 -3.71 4.51
C ALA A 201 -23.65 -4.29 5.56
N ARG A 202 -24.02 -5.40 6.22
CA ARG A 202 -23.20 -6.00 7.30
C ARG A 202 -22.21 -7.03 6.73
N GLY A 203 -21.10 -7.22 7.45
CA GLY A 203 -20.14 -8.30 7.18
C GLY A 203 -19.02 -7.94 6.20
N ILE A 204 -18.87 -6.66 5.87
CA ILE A 204 -17.67 -6.12 5.23
C ILE A 204 -16.59 -5.99 6.30
N GLU A 205 -15.41 -6.54 6.06
CA GLU A 205 -14.33 -6.63 7.03
C GLU A 205 -13.00 -6.16 6.42
N LEU A 206 -12.24 -5.38 7.20
CA LEU A 206 -10.89 -4.95 6.87
C LEU A 206 -9.88 -5.87 7.56
N PHE A 207 -8.98 -6.45 6.76
CA PHE A 207 -7.84 -7.22 7.23
C PHE A 207 -6.55 -6.42 7.00
N VAL A 208 -5.71 -6.38 8.03
CA VAL A 208 -4.44 -5.65 8.04
C VAL A 208 -3.31 -6.64 8.21
N ARG A 209 -2.24 -6.50 7.42
CA ARG A 209 -1.05 -7.35 7.53
C ARG A 209 -0.43 -7.20 8.92
N LYS A 210 -0.02 -8.33 9.50
CA LYS A 210 0.69 -8.35 10.78
C LYS A 210 1.92 -7.44 10.72
N GLY A 211 2.12 -6.61 11.74
CA GLY A 211 3.22 -5.64 11.82
C GLY A 211 2.88 -4.24 11.30
N LEU A 212 1.68 -4.00 10.76
CA LEU A 212 1.21 -2.65 10.40
C LEU A 212 0.27 -2.11 11.48
N ASP A 213 0.43 -0.83 11.82
CA ASP A 213 -0.45 -0.13 12.77
C ASP A 213 -1.81 0.28 12.14
N GLY A 214 -1.91 0.28 10.81
CA GLY A 214 -3.11 0.63 10.07
C GLY A 214 -3.37 2.13 9.99
N LYS A 215 -2.38 2.98 10.29
CA LYS A 215 -2.54 4.45 10.39
C LYS A 215 -1.88 5.21 9.24
N ASP A 216 -1.18 4.53 8.34
CA ASP A 216 -0.52 5.21 7.23
C ASP A 216 -1.54 5.81 6.25
N SER A 217 -1.33 7.08 5.91
CA SER A 217 -2.22 7.78 4.99
C SER A 217 -2.14 7.21 3.57
N PHE A 218 -3.18 7.45 2.79
CA PHE A 218 -3.29 6.97 1.43
C PHE A 218 -3.77 8.11 0.51
N PRO A 219 -2.89 8.72 -0.32
CA PRO A 219 -1.48 8.43 -0.54
C PRO A 219 -0.58 8.74 0.65
N ARG A 220 0.49 7.93 0.83
CA ARG A 220 1.51 8.20 1.85
C ARG A 220 2.04 9.61 1.70
N THR A 221 2.03 10.35 2.79
CA THR A 221 2.73 11.62 2.88
C THR A 221 4.24 11.40 3.01
N HIS A 222 5.05 12.44 2.84
CA HIS A 222 6.49 12.37 3.14
C HIS A 222 6.76 11.95 4.60
N LYS A 223 5.86 12.29 5.52
CA LYS A 223 5.93 11.92 6.95
C LYS A 223 5.84 10.40 7.13
N ASP A 224 4.95 9.74 6.39
CA ASP A 224 4.78 8.27 6.42
C ASP A 224 5.95 7.52 5.79
N ARG A 225 6.68 8.15 4.86
CA ARG A 225 7.86 7.55 4.22
C ARG A 225 9.06 7.46 5.17
N ASN A 226 9.27 8.46 6.02
CA ASN A 226 10.38 8.45 6.99
C ASN A 226 10.15 7.47 8.15
N THR A 227 8.92 7.33 8.63
CA THR A 227 8.58 6.34 9.67
C THR A 227 8.65 4.91 9.12
N SER A 228 8.13 4.69 7.90
CA SER A 228 8.19 3.37 7.25
C SER A 228 9.60 2.94 6.85
N ARG A 229 10.50 3.85 6.45
CA ARG A 229 11.90 3.51 6.13
C ARG A 229 12.66 2.99 7.35
N ARG A 230 12.53 3.68 8.49
CA ARG A 230 13.13 3.22 9.76
C ARG A 230 12.62 1.84 10.18
N ALA A 231 11.33 1.57 9.97
CA ALA A 231 10.75 0.25 10.27
C ALA A 231 11.19 -0.82 9.25
N SER A 232 11.25 -0.51 7.95
CA SER A 232 11.65 -1.47 6.92
C SER A 232 13.13 -1.85 6.98
N ASP A 233 14.01 -0.91 7.34
CA ASP A 233 15.44 -1.19 7.47
C ASP A 233 15.69 -2.16 8.63
N ALA A 234 14.92 -2.04 9.73
CA ALA A 234 14.96 -2.99 10.84
C ALA A 234 14.41 -4.38 10.45
N ASP A 235 13.29 -4.44 9.70
CA ASP A 235 12.68 -5.70 9.25
C ASP A 235 13.51 -6.41 8.17
N LEU A 236 14.18 -5.68 7.28
CA LEU A 236 15.09 -6.23 6.28
C LEU A 236 16.32 -6.87 6.93
N VAL A 237 16.87 -6.24 7.98
CA VAL A 237 17.98 -6.80 8.76
C VAL A 237 17.54 -8.06 9.50
N LEU A 238 16.37 -8.06 10.16
CA LEU A 238 15.83 -9.26 10.82
C LEU A 238 15.56 -10.41 9.83
N SER A 239 15.01 -10.09 8.65
CA SER A 239 14.74 -11.04 7.57
C SER A 239 16.02 -11.66 7.01
N ALA A 240 17.07 -10.84 6.82
CA ALA A 240 18.38 -11.31 6.37
C ALA A 240 19.05 -12.22 7.42
N GLU A 241 19.01 -11.86 8.70
CA GLU A 241 19.53 -12.71 9.78
C GLU A 241 18.77 -14.04 9.91
N THR A 242 17.45 -14.01 9.73
CA THR A 242 16.60 -15.22 9.79
C THR A 242 16.86 -16.14 8.60
N ARG A 243 17.09 -15.58 7.40
CA ARG A 243 17.53 -16.33 6.19
C ARG A 243 18.94 -16.91 6.34
N PHE A 244 19.84 -16.18 7.01
CA PHE A 244 21.20 -16.65 7.26
C PHE A 244 21.25 -17.79 8.30
N LYS A 245 20.51 -17.68 9.41
CA LYS A 245 20.42 -18.73 10.44
C LYS A 245 19.70 -20.01 9.94
N SER A 246 18.72 -19.88 9.06
CA SER A 246 18.03 -21.03 8.46
C SER A 246 18.91 -21.76 7.43
N GLN A 247 19.77 -21.07 6.69
CA GLN A 247 20.76 -21.70 5.80
C GLN A 247 21.88 -22.43 6.56
N ILE A 248 22.33 -21.91 7.71
CA ILE A 248 23.33 -22.59 8.56
C ILE A 248 22.77 -23.90 9.15
N THR A 249 21.46 -23.97 9.42
CA THR A 249 20.82 -25.19 9.95
C THR A 249 20.72 -26.32 8.91
N ILE A 250 20.78 -26.02 7.61
CA ILE A 250 20.61 -26.99 6.52
C ILE A 250 21.96 -27.60 6.04
N LEU A 251 23.10 -27.05 6.46
CA LEU A 251 24.43 -27.61 6.16
C LEU A 251 25.10 -28.20 7.40
N LYS A 252 24.48 -29.24 7.99
CA LYS A 252 25.22 -30.23 8.78
C LYS A 252 25.01 -31.62 8.20
N PRO A 253 26.03 -32.20 7.55
CA PRO A 253 26.20 -33.64 7.56
C PRO A 253 27.51 -34.04 8.26
N PHE A 254 27.43 -35.13 9.02
CA PHE A 254 28.46 -36.12 9.31
C PHE A 254 29.92 -35.79 8.97
N SER A 255 30.81 -35.77 10.00
CA SER A 255 32.08 -36.53 10.07
C SER A 255 32.87 -36.19 11.34
N LYS A 256 33.49 -37.22 11.94
CA LYS A 256 34.46 -37.18 13.07
C LYS A 256 35.70 -36.32 12.75
N PRO A 257 36.52 -35.91 13.74
CA PRO A 257 37.56 -34.91 13.54
C PRO A 257 38.79 -35.52 12.86
N LEU A 258 39.20 -34.94 11.73
CA LEU A 258 40.56 -35.07 11.23
C LEU A 258 41.25 -33.73 11.44
N LEU A 259 42.26 -33.74 12.30
CA LEU A 259 43.24 -32.67 12.45
C LEU A 259 43.84 -32.35 11.08
N LEU A 260 43.63 -31.14 10.57
CA LEU A 260 44.58 -30.54 9.64
C LEU A 260 44.62 -29.03 9.81
N GLU A 261 45.83 -28.59 10.11
CA GLU A 261 46.27 -27.26 10.41
C GLU A 261 46.23 -26.39 9.15
N VAL A 262 45.53 -25.25 9.19
CA VAL A 262 45.71 -24.18 8.21
C VAL A 262 46.13 -22.93 8.95
N ARG A 263 47.44 -22.67 8.91
CA ARG A 263 48.08 -21.45 9.38
C ARG A 263 47.88 -20.31 8.37
N SER A 264 47.35 -19.22 8.92
CA SER A 264 47.85 -17.84 8.77
C SER A 264 47.55 -16.99 7.53
N LYS A 265 47.39 -15.69 7.86
CA LYS A 265 47.36 -14.46 7.06
C LYS A 265 45.99 -14.19 6.44
N VAL A 266 45.21 -13.22 6.91
CA VAL A 266 45.54 -11.79 6.90
C VAL A 266 45.02 -11.10 8.17
N GLY A 267 45.87 -10.26 8.77
CA GLY A 267 45.53 -9.44 9.92
C GLY A 267 44.81 -8.15 9.54
N LEU A 268 43.85 -7.77 10.36
CA LEU A 268 43.60 -6.36 10.65
C LEU A 268 43.27 -6.25 12.14
N GLN A 269 44.09 -5.48 12.84
CA GLN A 269 44.09 -5.33 14.29
C GLN A 269 42.81 -4.65 14.77
N ALA A 270 42.02 -5.33 15.61
CA ALA A 270 41.15 -4.69 16.57
C ALA A 270 41.88 -4.70 17.92
N ARG A 271 42.49 -3.57 18.30
CA ARG A 271 42.98 -3.36 19.66
C ARG A 271 41.78 -3.07 20.56
N PHE A 272 41.39 -4.06 21.38
CA PHE A 272 40.70 -3.81 22.63
C PHE A 272 41.71 -3.27 23.65
N ALA A 273 41.39 -2.14 24.28
CA ALA A 273 41.97 -1.74 25.55
C ALA A 273 40.81 -1.48 26.51
N GLN A 274 40.64 -2.41 27.46
CA GLN A 274 40.01 -2.13 28.74
C GLN A 274 41.00 -1.31 29.58
N ALA A 275 40.51 -0.30 30.30
CA ALA A 275 40.59 -0.23 31.76
C ALA A 275 40.51 1.20 32.31
N THR A 276 39.80 1.28 33.44
CA THR A 276 40.02 2.14 34.62
C THR A 276 39.57 3.60 34.62
N THR A 277 38.62 3.81 35.54
CA THR A 277 38.26 5.02 36.29
C THR A 277 39.45 5.81 36.84
N HIS A 278 39.41 7.13 36.71
CA HIS A 278 39.80 8.06 37.77
C HIS A 278 39.14 9.44 37.58
N ALA A 279 38.55 9.94 38.67
CA ALA A 279 38.02 11.29 38.81
C ALA A 279 39.14 12.25 39.22
N ARG A 280 39.14 13.49 38.69
CA ARG A 280 39.59 14.72 39.38
C ARG A 280 39.31 15.98 38.53
N HIS A 281 38.40 16.80 39.04
CA HIS A 281 38.44 18.26 39.26
C HIS A 281 39.16 19.24 38.30
N GLY A 282 38.43 20.33 38.00
CA GLY A 282 38.89 21.62 37.44
C GLY A 282 38.37 21.83 36.01
N GLY A 283 37.60 22.84 35.62
CA GLY A 283 37.20 24.12 36.20
C GLY A 283 37.24 25.18 35.08
N ILE A 284 36.09 25.84 34.82
CA ILE A 284 35.89 27.21 34.23
C ILE A 284 36.43 27.40 32.77
N VAL A 285 35.72 27.91 31.74
CA VAL A 285 35.14 29.25 31.54
C VAL A 285 34.24 29.28 30.28
N LEU A 286 33.11 29.99 30.46
CA LEU A 286 32.21 30.76 29.57
C LEU A 286 32.44 30.85 28.04
N GLY A 287 31.31 30.89 27.31
CA GLY A 287 31.22 31.41 25.94
C GLY A 287 29.79 31.34 25.35
N ASP A 288 28.89 32.20 25.82
CA ASP A 288 27.58 32.48 25.20
C ASP A 288 27.73 33.22 23.86
N CYS A 289 26.91 32.86 22.87
CA CYS A 289 26.43 33.75 21.81
C CYS A 289 25.26 33.02 21.10
N GLY A 290 24.04 33.51 21.00
CA GLY A 290 23.58 34.90 20.97
C GLY A 290 22.65 35.02 19.77
N THR A 291 21.34 34.91 20.03
CA THR A 291 20.25 35.22 19.09
C THR A 291 20.29 36.68 18.65
N MET A 292 20.15 36.94 17.34
CA MET A 292 19.81 38.26 16.81
C MET A 292 18.57 38.17 15.92
N HIS A 293 17.49 38.76 16.41
CA HIS A 293 16.41 39.32 15.60
C HIS A 293 16.86 40.68 15.04
N TYR A 294 16.47 40.98 13.80
CA TYR A 294 16.41 42.36 13.32
C TYR A 294 15.12 42.58 12.52
N LYS A 295 14.35 43.56 13.02
CA LYS A 295 13.28 44.39 12.44
C LYS A 295 12.15 43.72 11.65
#